data_AF-G5JPB3-F1
#
_entry.id   AF-G5JPB3-F1
#
_cell.length_a   1.000
_cell.length_b   1.000
_cell.length_c   1.000
_cell.angle_alpha   90.00
_cell.angle_beta   90.00
_cell.angle_gamma   90.00
#
_symmetry.space_group_name_H-M   'P 1'
#
loop_
_entity.id
_entity.type
_entity.pdbx_description
1 polymer ?
#
loop_
_entity_poly.entity_id
_entity_poly.type
_entity_poly.pdbx_seq_one_letter_code
_entity_poly.pdbx_strand_id
1 'polypeptide(L)' 'MVEKAITYTVTEDTVADYTTTYDGYNITNNYTPGKTSLTVTKVWDDNNDQDGIRPDTIGI' A
#
# COMPACT_ATOMS: atom_id res chain seq x y z
N MET A 1 -25.66 -6.12 11.71
CA MET A 1 -24.76 -6.24 10.53
C MET A 1 -24.22 -4.85 10.27
N VAL A 2 -22.93 -4.62 10.51
CA VAL A 2 -22.27 -3.37 10.10
C VAL A 2 -21.60 -3.67 8.77
N GLU A 3 -22.04 -3.04 7.69
CA GLU A 3 -21.35 -3.14 6.40
C GLU A 3 -20.07 -2.33 6.48
N LYS A 4 -18.92 -2.95 6.18
CA LYS A 4 -17.64 -2.23 6.02
C LYS A 4 -17.32 -2.09 4.54
N ALA A 5 -16.95 -0.88 4.16
CA ALA A 5 -16.49 -0.59 2.81
C ALA A 5 -15.20 -1.34 2.48
N ILE A 6 -15.08 -1.83 1.24
CA ILE A 6 -13.84 -2.40 0.71
C ILE A 6 -12.92 -1.24 0.33
N THR A 7 -11.71 -1.22 0.89
CA THR A 7 -10.66 -0.27 0.52
C THR A 7 -9.83 -0.84 -0.62
N TYR A 8 -9.75 -0.13 -1.74
CA TYR A 8 -8.94 -0.51 -2.89
C TYR A 8 -7.62 0.25 -2.92
N THR A 9 -6.58 -0.42 -3.40
CA THR A 9 -5.24 0.15 -3.61
C THR A 9 -4.69 -0.31 -4.97
N VAL A 10 -3.71 0.43 -5.49
CA VAL A 10 -2.97 0.07 -6.71
C VAL A 10 -1.49 -0.02 -6.40
N THR A 11 -0.80 -0.93 -7.07
CA THR A 11 0.66 -1.10 -6.99
C THR A 11 1.21 -1.32 -8.39
N GLU A 12 2.45 -0.94 -8.60
CA GLU A 12 3.21 -1.16 -9.83
C GLU A 12 4.37 -2.11 -9.57
N ASP A 13 4.62 -3.02 -10.51
CA ASP A 13 5.85 -3.82 -10.50
C ASP A 13 7.07 -2.92 -10.71
N THR A 14 8.20 -3.27 -10.08
CA THR A 14 9.39 -2.43 -10.10
C THR A 14 9.91 -2.21 -11.52
N VAL A 15 10.02 -0.94 -11.93
CA VAL A 15 10.63 -0.55 -13.19
C VAL A 15 12.09 -0.17 -12.96
N ALA A 16 13.00 -0.80 -13.69
CA ALA A 16 14.43 -0.54 -13.58
C ALA A 16 14.77 0.93 -13.85
N ASP A 17 15.63 1.52 -13.02
CA ASP A 17 16.08 2.93 -13.10
C ASP A 17 14.97 3.98 -12.89
N TYR A 18 13.81 3.59 -12.35
CA TYR A 18 12.74 4.51 -11.98
C TYR A 18 12.41 4.45 -10.49
N THR A 19 12.04 5.61 -9.95
CA THR A 19 11.42 5.74 -8.62
C THR A 19 9.94 6.00 -8.81
N THR A 20 9.12 5.17 -8.19
CA THR A 20 7.65 5.25 -8.26
C THR A 20 7.11 5.97 -7.03
N THR A 21 6.21 6.94 -7.24
CA THR A 21 5.44 7.58 -6.16
C THR A 21 3.94 7.43 -6.40
N TYR A 22 3.20 7.27 -5.32
CA TYR A 22 1.74 7.06 -5.34
C TYR A 22 1.04 8.25 -4.69
N ASP A 23 0.08 8.83 -5.41
CA ASP A 23 -0.86 9.85 -4.89
C ASP A 23 -2.30 9.39 -5.16
N GLY A 24 -2.89 8.71 -4.18
CA GLY A 24 -4.15 8.00 -4.34
C GLY A 24 -4.03 6.91 -5.40
N TYR A 25 -4.66 7.15 -6.56
CA TYR A 25 -4.61 6.25 -7.72
C TYR A 25 -3.69 6.74 -8.85
N ASN A 26 -3.06 7.90 -8.69
CA ASN A 26 -2.09 8.41 -9.64
C ASN A 26 -0.72 7.82 -9.33
N ILE A 27 -0.11 7.18 -10.33
CA ILE A 27 1.23 6.59 -10.26
C ILE A 27 2.16 7.48 -11.07
N THR A 28 3.23 7.96 -10.46
CA THR A 28 4.25 8.78 -11.14
C THR A 28 5.59 8.06 -11.11
N ASN A 29 6.18 7.89 -12.29
CA ASN A 29 7.50 7.29 -12.47
C ASN A 29 8.52 8.37 -12.80
N ASN A 30 9.50 8.56 -11.92
CA ASN A 30 10.60 9.49 -12.14
C ASN A 30 11.87 8.72 -12.50
N TYR A 31 12.53 9.09 -13.59
CA TYR A 31 13.79 8.46 -14.00
C TYR A 31 14.89 8.78 -13.00
N THR A 32 15.42 7.76 -12.34
CA THR A 32 16.42 7.83 -11.26
C THR A 32 17.42 6.67 -11.41
N PRO A 33 18.36 6.76 -12.35
CA PRO A 33 19.31 5.68 -12.60
C PRO A 33 20.11 5.34 -11.34
N GLY A 34 20.26 4.05 -11.06
CA GLY A 34 20.97 3.54 -9.88
C GLY A 34 20.18 3.62 -8.56
N LYS A 35 18.88 3.99 -8.59
CA LYS A 35 17.97 3.90 -7.44
C LYS A 35 16.85 2.90 -7.70
N THR A 36 16.22 2.41 -6.63
CA THR A 36 15.08 1.50 -6.69
C THR A 36 14.06 1.87 -5.61
N SER A 37 12.83 1.36 -5.75
CA SER A 37 11.72 1.59 -4.83
C SER A 37 11.24 0.26 -4.24
N LEU A 38 10.85 0.26 -2.97
CA LEU A 38 10.21 -0.88 -2.31
C LEU A 38 8.78 -0.50 -1.92
N THR A 39 7.81 -1.31 -2.31
CA THR A 39 6.41 -1.15 -1.93
C THR A 39 6.04 -2.22 -0.91
N VAL A 40 5.49 -1.81 0.24
CA VAL A 40 5.04 -2.71 1.30
C VAL A 40 3.53 -2.56 1.46
N THR A 41 2.81 -3.67 1.32
CA THR A 41 1.36 -3.72 1.55
C THR A 41 1.07 -4.47 2.85
N LYS A 42 0.38 -3.81 3.79
CA LYS A 42 -0.11 -4.47 5.00
C LYS A 42 -1.48 -5.08 4.74
N VAL A 43 -1.61 -6.39 5.00
CA VAL A 43 -2.88 -7.12 4.99
C VAL A 43 -3.24 -7.50 6.43
N TRP A 44 -4.53 -7.36 6.76
CA TRP A 44 -5.11 -7.79 8.04
C TRP A 44 -6.12 -8.91 7.76
N ASP A 45 -5.82 -10.11 8.25
CA ASP A 45 -6.73 -11.27 8.21
C ASP A 45 -7.23 -11.57 9.63
N ASP A 46 -8.20 -10.77 10.09
CA ASP A 46 -8.68 -10.71 11.48
C ASP A 46 -10.21 -10.62 11.57
N ASN A 47 -10.89 -11.15 10.54
CA ASN A 47 -12.35 -11.09 10.39
C ASN A 47 -12.94 -9.69 10.61
N ASN A 48 -12.32 -8.70 9.97
CA ASN A 48 -12.74 -7.31 10.06
C ASN A 48 -12.60 -6.71 11.48
N ASP A 49 -11.47 -6.98 12.13
CA ASP A 49 -11.18 -6.54 13.49
C ASP A 49 -12.26 -6.99 14.49
N GLN A 50 -12.71 -8.24 14.39
CA GLN A 50 -13.81 -8.78 15.21
C GLN A 50 -13.54 -8.66 16.71
N ASP A 51 -12.28 -8.83 17.11
CA ASP A 51 -11.85 -8.78 18.50
C ASP A 51 -11.49 -7.36 18.98
N GLY A 52 -11.47 -6.37 18.07
CA GLY A 52 -11.19 -4.97 18.40
C GLY A 52 -9.74 -4.70 18.86
N ILE A 53 -8.79 -5.53 18.43
CA ILE A 53 -7.38 -5.46 18.86
C ILE A 53 -6.47 -4.93 17.75
N ARG A 54 -7.01 -4.62 16.55
CA ARG A 54 -6.22 -4.07 15.46
C ARG A 54 -5.68 -2.69 15.84
N PRO A 55 -4.35 -2.48 15.80
CA PRO A 55 -3.79 -1.17 16.05
C PRO A 55 -4.12 -0.20 14.92
N ASP A 56 -4.32 1.08 15.28
CA ASP A 56 -4.60 2.16 14.32
C ASP A 56 -3.45 2.38 13.32
N THR A 57 -2.20 2.12 13.75
CA THR A 57 -1.00 2.27 12.93
C THR A 57 0.01 1.16 13.21
N ILE A 58 0.73 0.76 12.17
CA ILE A 58 1.95 -0.06 12.29
C ILE A 58 3.09 0.79 11.75
N GLY A 59 4.18 0.90 12.51
CA GLY A 59 5.44 1.41 12.01
C GLY A 59 6.03 0.42 11.01
N ILE A 60 6.35 0.90 9.82
CA ILE A 60 7.03 0.13 8.77
C ILE A 60 8.52 0.45 8.83
#